data_AF-A0A7Y9F1C3-F1
#
_entry.id   AF-A0A7Y9F1C3-F1
#
_cell.length_a   1.000
_cell.length_b   1.000
_cell.length_c   1.000
_cell.angle_alpha   90.00
_cell.angle_beta   90.00
_cell.angle_gamma   90.00
#
_symmetry.space_group_name_H-M   'P 1'
#
loop_
_entity.id
_entity.type
_entity.pdbx_description
1 polymer ?
#
loop_
_entity_poly.entity_id
_entity_poly.type
_entity_poly.pdbx_seq_one_letter_code
_entity_poly.pdbx_strand_id
1 'polypeptide(L)'
;MDAADEPLLELRAVMARLRAECPWKAEQTHRSLVRYLLEETHETVEAVDRLEAGEPGALEHLREELGDLLLQVYFHAAVAAEAGGFDIDDVARGITDKMLRRNPHVFGDEAGEPGGPRDAAAVNERWQQIKAAEKSGRTTVDEGVPAGLPALLYADKVLDRLHRAGRDVDLRHGSEDLGERLLALVDEARADGVDPEQALRDAVRRRT
;
A
#
# COMPACT_ATOMS: atom_id res chain seq x y z
N MET A 1 30.99 12.34 -4.92
CA MET A 1 29.79 11.68 -5.45
C MET A 1 29.40 12.51 -6.63
N ASP A 2 29.62 11.98 -7.83
CA ASP A 2 29.41 12.73 -9.06
C ASP A 2 27.90 12.90 -9.27
N ALA A 3 27.45 14.02 -9.81
CA ALA A 3 26.01 14.33 -9.94
C ALA A 3 25.24 13.38 -10.88
N ALA A 4 25.94 12.40 -11.47
CA ALA A 4 25.40 11.36 -12.35
C ALA A 4 24.85 10.11 -11.63
N ASP A 5 24.99 10.00 -10.30
CA ASP A 5 24.63 8.78 -9.54
C ASP A 5 23.32 8.90 -8.71
N GLU A 6 22.46 9.89 -8.99
CA GLU A 6 21.26 10.17 -8.19
C GLU A 6 19.97 10.14 -9.03
N PRO A 7 19.55 8.99 -9.58
CA PRO A 7 18.44 8.89 -10.54
C PRO A 7 17.09 9.37 -10.00
N LEU A 8 16.87 9.30 -8.68
CA LEU A 8 15.67 9.83 -8.05
C LEU A 8 15.66 11.37 -8.03
N LEU A 9 16.82 12.00 -7.80
CA LEU A 9 16.93 13.47 -7.89
C LEU A 9 16.84 13.95 -9.33
N GLU A 10 17.38 13.17 -10.27
CA GLU A 10 17.18 13.42 -11.70
C GLU A 10 15.69 13.37 -12.06
N LEU A 11 14.95 12.34 -11.61
CA LEU A 11 13.51 12.23 -11.84
C LEU A 11 12.74 13.43 -11.26
N ARG A 12 13.15 13.95 -10.09
CA ARG A 12 12.57 15.18 -9.51
C ARG A 12 12.75 16.36 -10.47
N ALA A 13 13.97 16.55 -11.00
CA ALA A 13 14.27 17.63 -11.93
C ALA A 13 13.51 17.48 -13.25
N VAL A 14 13.43 16.26 -13.78
CA VAL A 14 12.66 15.93 -14.99
C VAL A 14 11.17 16.25 -14.77
N MET A 15 10.58 15.86 -13.64
CA MET A 15 9.18 16.16 -13.33
C MET A 15 8.93 17.67 -13.25
N ALA A 16 9.79 18.41 -12.56
CA ALA A 16 9.68 19.87 -12.47
C ALA A 16 9.73 20.53 -13.86
N ARG A 17 10.65 20.07 -14.72
CA ARG A 17 10.75 20.55 -16.09
C ARG A 17 9.53 20.20 -16.93
N LEU A 18 9.00 18.98 -16.82
CA LEU A 18 7.78 18.55 -17.50
C LEU A 18 6.58 19.39 -17.08
N ARG A 19 6.43 19.68 -15.78
CA ARG A 19 5.38 20.56 -15.27
C ARG A 19 5.49 21.99 -15.80
N ALA A 20 6.70 22.49 -16.03
CA ALA A 20 6.94 23.83 -16.56
C ALA A 20 6.79 23.94 -18.09
N GLU A 21 7.26 22.95 -18.84
CA GLU A 21 7.43 23.03 -20.30
C GLU A 21 6.37 22.22 -21.10
N CYS A 22 5.68 21.26 -20.49
CA CYS A 22 4.66 20.45 -21.17
C CYS A 22 3.24 20.89 -20.77
N PRO A 23 2.44 21.48 -21.69
CA PRO A 23 1.09 21.98 -21.37
C PRO A 23 0.18 20.91 -20.78
N TRP A 24 0.20 19.70 -21.35
CA TRP A 24 -0.63 18.60 -20.85
C TRP A 24 -0.25 18.19 -19.43
N LYS A 25 1.05 18.19 -19.10
CA LYS A 25 1.51 17.89 -17.74
C LYS A 25 1.23 19.02 -16.78
N ALA A 26 1.35 20.28 -17.19
CA ALA A 26 1.05 21.46 -16.38
C ALA A 26 -0.43 21.50 -15.95
N GLU A 27 -1.36 21.13 -16.84
CA GLU A 27 -2.80 21.12 -16.57
C GLU A 27 -3.26 20.00 -15.61
N GLN A 28 -2.40 19.01 -15.30
CA GLN A 28 -2.78 17.94 -14.38
C GLN A 28 -3.01 18.44 -12.96
N THR A 29 -4.02 17.87 -12.31
CA THR A 29 -4.38 18.11 -10.91
C THR A 29 -4.38 16.78 -10.15
N HIS A 30 -4.40 16.82 -8.82
CA HIS A 30 -4.57 15.59 -8.03
C HIS A 30 -5.77 14.76 -8.50
N ARG A 31 -6.88 15.41 -8.89
CA ARG A 31 -8.10 14.72 -9.31
C ARG A 31 -7.99 14.10 -10.69
N SER A 32 -7.37 14.78 -11.66
CA SER A 32 -7.20 14.21 -13.01
C SER A 32 -6.22 13.04 -13.02
N LEU A 33 -5.27 13.03 -12.09
CA LEU A 33 -4.27 11.96 -11.94
C LEU A 33 -4.80 10.67 -11.32
N VAL A 34 -5.94 10.69 -10.62
CA VAL A 34 -6.50 9.50 -9.95
C VAL A 34 -6.71 8.33 -10.91
N ARG A 35 -7.17 8.61 -12.14
CA ARG A 35 -7.34 7.58 -13.18
C ARG A 35 -6.03 6.84 -13.41
N TYR A 36 -4.96 7.58 -13.70
CA TYR A 36 -3.65 7.01 -14.03
C TYR A 36 -3.10 6.25 -12.83
N LEU A 37 -3.19 6.80 -11.61
CA LEU A 37 -2.80 6.08 -10.40
C LEU A 37 -3.50 4.71 -10.25
N LEU A 38 -4.79 4.62 -10.59
CA LEU A 38 -5.52 3.36 -10.56
C LEU A 38 -5.06 2.39 -11.66
N GLU A 39 -4.83 2.90 -12.88
CA GLU A 39 -4.26 2.15 -14.01
C GLU A 39 -2.90 1.55 -13.60
N GLU A 40 -1.92 2.38 -13.22
CA GLU A 40 -0.57 1.92 -12.84
C GLU A 40 -0.58 0.97 -11.63
N THR A 41 -1.49 1.19 -10.67
CA THR A 41 -1.64 0.28 -9.52
C THR A 41 -2.08 -1.10 -9.97
N HIS A 42 -3.02 -1.18 -10.91
CA HIS A 42 -3.52 -2.46 -11.41
C HIS A 42 -2.53 -3.14 -12.36
N GLU A 43 -1.82 -2.39 -13.19
CA GLU A 43 -0.75 -2.91 -14.05
C GLU A 43 0.42 -3.43 -13.20
N THR A 44 0.80 -2.74 -12.12
CA THR A 44 1.79 -3.25 -11.15
C THR A 44 1.33 -4.57 -10.52
N VAL A 45 0.05 -4.67 -10.12
CA VAL A 45 -0.50 -5.93 -9.57
C VAL A 45 -0.47 -7.04 -10.62
N GLU A 46 -0.83 -6.75 -11.87
CA GLU A 46 -0.73 -7.71 -12.96
C GLU A 46 0.72 -8.17 -13.17
N ALA A 47 1.69 -7.27 -13.16
CA ALA A 47 3.09 -7.61 -13.34
C ALA A 47 3.63 -8.51 -12.22
N VAL A 48 3.21 -8.30 -10.97
CA VAL A 48 3.50 -9.23 -9.86
C VAL A 48 2.91 -10.60 -10.12
N ASP A 49 1.64 -10.66 -10.52
CA ASP A 49 0.98 -11.94 -10.74
C ASP A 49 1.59 -12.72 -11.93
N ARG A 50 2.06 -12.02 -12.96
CA ARG A 50 2.79 -12.62 -14.10
C ARG A 50 4.17 -13.14 -13.69
N LEU A 51 4.85 -12.43 -12.77
CA LEU A 51 6.11 -12.87 -12.19
C LEU A 51 5.94 -14.18 -11.41
N GLU A 52 4.91 -14.27 -10.57
CA GLU A 52 4.59 -15.48 -9.80
C GLU A 52 4.17 -16.66 -10.70
N ALA A 53 3.54 -16.37 -11.85
CA ALA A 53 3.23 -17.39 -12.86
C ALA A 53 4.47 -17.89 -13.63
N GLY A 54 5.65 -17.30 -13.41
CA GLY A 54 6.90 -17.70 -14.08
C GLY A 54 6.96 -17.30 -15.55
N GLU A 55 6.23 -16.25 -15.95
CA GLU A 55 6.25 -15.78 -17.34
C GLU A 55 7.63 -15.19 -17.73
N PRO A 56 8.16 -15.51 -18.93
CA PRO A 56 9.38 -14.90 -19.42
C PRO A 56 9.26 -13.37 -19.52
N GLY A 57 10.26 -12.64 -19.01
CA GLY A 57 10.28 -11.18 -19.06
C GLY A 57 9.42 -10.47 -17.98
N ALA A 58 8.79 -11.22 -17.08
CA ALA A 58 7.91 -10.64 -16.06
C ALA A 58 8.66 -9.75 -15.05
N LEU A 59 9.94 -10.02 -14.78
CA LEU A 59 10.74 -9.21 -13.87
C LEU A 59 11.04 -7.82 -14.45
N GLU A 60 11.36 -7.75 -15.75
CA GLU A 60 11.56 -6.50 -16.46
C GLU A 60 10.27 -5.68 -16.54
N HIS A 61 9.15 -6.34 -16.83
CA HIS A 61 7.83 -5.71 -16.83
C HIS A 61 7.47 -5.17 -15.45
N LEU A 62 7.68 -5.93 -14.36
CA LEU A 62 7.46 -5.43 -13.00
C LEU A 62 8.29 -4.16 -12.70
N ARG A 63 9.52 -4.09 -13.18
CA ARG A 63 10.36 -2.90 -13.01
C ARG A 63 9.78 -1.69 -13.76
N GLU A 64 9.22 -1.89 -14.95
CA GLU A 64 8.55 -0.84 -15.74
C GLU A 64 7.35 -0.29 -14.98
N GLU A 65 6.43 -1.16 -14.55
CA GLU A 65 5.21 -0.76 -13.83
C GLU A 65 5.50 -0.08 -12.48
N LEU A 66 6.52 -0.56 -11.75
CA LEU A 66 6.99 0.13 -10.53
C LEU A 66 7.52 1.53 -10.82
N GLY A 67 8.10 1.75 -12.01
CA GLY A 67 8.54 3.06 -12.48
C GLY A 67 7.37 4.00 -12.75
N ASP A 68 6.30 3.50 -13.39
CA ASP A 68 5.11 4.29 -13.68
C ASP A 68 4.30 4.60 -12.41
N LEU A 69 4.21 3.66 -11.48
CA LEU A 69 3.65 3.92 -10.15
C LEU A 69 4.47 4.99 -9.39
N LEU A 70 5.80 4.92 -9.47
CA LEU A 70 6.68 5.96 -8.90
C LEU A 70 6.45 7.32 -9.56
N LEU A 71 6.25 7.36 -10.88
CA LEU A 71 5.93 8.59 -11.62
C LEU A 71 4.68 9.27 -11.07
N GLN A 72 3.63 8.52 -10.70
CA GLN A 72 2.42 9.08 -10.10
C GLN A 72 2.70 9.76 -8.75
N VAL A 73 3.59 9.21 -7.92
CA VAL A 73 4.01 9.83 -6.65
C VAL A 73 4.71 11.16 -6.91
N TYR A 74 5.64 11.21 -7.87
CA TYR A 74 6.31 12.44 -8.27
C TYR A 74 5.34 13.48 -8.83
N PHE A 75 4.33 13.07 -9.59
CA PHE A 75 3.29 13.96 -10.12
C PHE A 75 2.52 14.64 -9.01
N HIS A 76 2.02 13.87 -8.05
CA HIS A 76 1.27 14.43 -6.93
C HIS A 76 2.14 15.34 -6.05
N ALA A 77 3.41 14.98 -5.83
CA ALA A 77 4.35 15.83 -5.09
C ALA A 77 4.62 17.15 -5.82
N ALA A 78 4.78 17.13 -7.15
CA ALA A 78 4.98 18.36 -7.93
C ALA A 78 3.75 19.28 -7.90
N VAL A 79 2.55 18.71 -8.07
CA VAL A 79 1.29 19.46 -7.97
C VAL A 79 1.13 20.09 -6.58
N ALA A 80 1.49 19.37 -5.51
CA ALA A 80 1.44 19.89 -4.14
C ALA A 80 2.45 21.01 -3.91
N ALA A 81 3.68 20.87 -4.42
CA ALA A 81 4.74 21.87 -4.29
C ALA A 81 4.37 23.20 -4.98
N GLU A 82 3.75 23.14 -6.16
CA GLU A 82 3.27 24.33 -6.88
C GLU A 82 2.17 25.09 -6.12
N ALA A 83 1.39 24.38 -5.30
CA ALA A 83 0.39 24.96 -4.41
C ALA A 83 0.97 25.49 -3.08
N GLY A 84 2.30 25.48 -2.91
CA GLY A 84 2.98 25.87 -1.67
C GLY A 84 2.81 24.84 -0.53
N GLY A 85 2.48 23.60 -0.88
CA GLY A 85 2.31 22.49 0.05
C GLY A 85 3.64 21.78 0.35
N PHE A 86 3.69 20.48 0.05
CA PHE A 86 4.84 19.61 0.28
C PHE A 86 5.47 19.18 -1.05
N ASP A 87 6.72 18.73 -1.02
CA ASP A 87 7.41 18.16 -2.17
C ASP A 87 7.76 16.67 -2.02
N ILE A 88 8.51 16.11 -2.98
CA ILE A 88 8.88 14.68 -2.96
C ILE A 88 9.83 14.35 -1.79
N ASP A 89 10.64 15.31 -1.37
CA ASP A 89 11.57 15.10 -0.25
C ASP A 89 10.79 15.07 1.08
N ASP A 90 9.71 15.84 1.19
CA ASP A 90 8.77 15.74 2.32
C ASP A 90 8.06 14.38 2.37
N VAL A 91 7.60 13.87 1.22
CA VAL A 91 7.00 12.52 1.13
C VAL A 91 8.01 11.46 1.58
N ALA A 92 9.25 11.53 1.08
CA ALA A 92 10.33 10.62 1.45
C ALA A 92 10.67 10.69 2.95
N ARG A 93 10.83 11.90 3.51
CA ARG A 93 11.05 12.10 4.95
C ARG A 93 9.92 11.49 5.77
N GLY A 94 8.66 11.77 5.40
CA GLY A 94 7.49 11.28 6.12
C GLY A 94 7.42 9.76 6.19
N ILE A 95 7.72 9.06 5.09
CA ILE A 95 7.75 7.59 5.09
C ILE A 95 9.00 7.04 5.81
N THR A 96 10.17 7.67 5.66
CA THR A 96 11.41 7.27 6.34
C THR A 96 11.25 7.35 7.85
N ASP A 97 10.82 8.49 8.40
CA ASP A 97 10.64 8.67 9.84
C ASP A 97 9.62 7.65 10.39
N LYS A 98 8.57 7.37 9.62
CA LYS A 98 7.56 6.36 9.97
C LYS A 98 8.15 4.96 10.00
N MET A 99 8.99 4.60 9.04
CA MET A 99 9.63 3.29 8.98
C MET A 99 10.66 3.12 10.11
N LEU A 100 11.44 4.14 10.43
CA LEU A 100 12.35 4.11 11.58
C LEU A 100 11.59 3.87 12.89
N ARG A 101 10.56 4.69 13.16
CA ARG A 101 9.75 4.56 14.39
C ARG A 101 9.04 3.22 14.53
N ARG A 102 8.54 2.66 13.43
CA ARG A 102 7.75 1.41 13.46
C ARG A 102 8.60 0.14 13.39
N ASN A 103 9.90 0.26 13.14
CA ASN A 103 10.81 -0.88 13.08
C ASN A 103 11.97 -0.75 14.09
N PRO A 104 11.70 -0.53 15.38
CA PRO A 104 12.75 -0.41 16.40
C PRO A 104 13.56 -1.70 16.59
N HIS A 105 13.03 -2.84 16.13
CA HIS A 105 13.74 -4.12 16.12
C HIS A 105 14.88 -4.15 15.08
N VAL A 106 14.83 -3.31 14.04
CA VAL A 106 15.89 -3.17 13.03
C VAL A 106 16.79 -1.99 13.36
N PHE A 107 16.20 -0.84 13.72
CA PHE A 107 16.92 0.44 13.84
C PHE A 107 17.25 0.85 15.29
N GLY A 108 16.84 0.06 16.28
CA GLY A 108 16.94 0.42 17.71
C GLY A 108 15.80 1.35 18.16
N ASP A 109 15.70 1.56 19.47
CA ASP A 109 14.97 2.71 20.03
C ASP A 109 15.90 3.92 20.19
N GLU A 110 15.40 5.04 20.73
CA GLU A 110 16.24 6.22 21.04
C GLU A 110 17.41 5.91 22.01
N ALA A 111 17.40 4.74 22.67
CA ALA A 111 18.43 4.26 23.59
C ALA A 111 19.46 3.31 22.93
N GLY A 112 19.28 2.91 21.67
CA GLY A 112 20.34 2.34 20.84
C GLY A 112 20.71 0.88 21.10
N GLU A 113 19.86 0.06 21.72
CA GLU A 113 20.13 -1.38 21.90
C GLU A 113 19.35 -2.22 20.87
N PRO A 114 20.01 -2.84 19.86
CA PRO A 114 19.37 -3.79 18.95
C PRO A 114 19.04 -5.09 19.71
N GLY A 115 17.77 -5.23 20.11
CA GLY A 115 17.29 -6.38 20.88
C GLY A 115 15.82 -6.67 20.59
N GLY A 116 15.46 -6.76 19.31
CA GLY A 116 14.07 -6.94 18.86
C GLY A 116 13.57 -8.40 18.87
N PRO A 117 12.25 -8.61 18.67
CA PRO A 117 11.65 -9.94 18.56
C PRO A 117 12.29 -10.76 17.43
N ARG A 118 12.41 -12.09 17.63
CA ARG A 118 13.17 -12.98 16.75
C ARG A 118 12.34 -13.68 15.67
N ASP A 119 11.02 -13.49 15.68
CA ASP A 119 10.10 -14.09 14.72
C ASP A 119 9.11 -13.06 14.14
N ALA A 120 8.58 -13.39 12.96
CA ALA A 120 7.71 -12.50 12.19
C ALA A 120 6.38 -12.18 12.90
N ALA A 121 5.87 -13.10 13.71
CA ALA A 121 4.61 -12.91 14.43
C ALA A 121 4.76 -11.82 15.50
N ALA A 122 5.82 -11.89 16.31
CA ALA A 122 6.10 -10.89 17.33
C ALA A 122 6.50 -9.52 16.72
N VAL A 123 7.17 -9.52 15.55
CA VAL A 123 7.43 -8.29 14.79
C VAL A 123 6.11 -7.63 14.33
N ASN A 124 5.19 -8.41 13.75
CA ASN A 124 3.88 -7.91 13.32
C ASN A 124 3.06 -7.39 14.51
N GLU A 125 3.01 -8.13 15.63
CA GLU A 125 2.30 -7.69 16.83
C GLU A 125 2.81 -6.34 17.33
N ARG A 126 4.14 -6.18 17.46
CA ARG A 126 4.76 -4.92 17.88
C ARG A 126 4.47 -3.79 16.88
N TRP A 127 4.52 -4.07 15.58
CA TRP A 127 4.18 -3.08 14.54
C TRP A 127 2.73 -2.60 14.67
N GLN A 128 1.79 -3.51 14.93
CA GLN A 128 0.38 -3.13 15.16
C GLN A 128 0.20 -2.34 16.44
N GLN A 129 0.90 -2.68 17.54
CA GLN A 129 0.87 -1.93 18.80
C GLN A 129 1.33 -0.47 18.60
N ILE A 130 2.48 -0.26 17.94
CA ILE A 130 2.99 1.08 17.62
C ILE A 130 2.00 1.83 16.75
N LYS A 131 1.48 1.18 15.70
CA LYS A 131 0.47 1.77 14.81
C LYS A 131 -0.81 2.14 15.56
N ALA A 132 -1.26 1.37 16.54
CA ALA A 132 -2.43 1.68 17.35
C ALA A 132 -2.20 2.91 18.24
N ALA A 133 -1.02 3.01 18.87
CA ALA A 133 -0.64 4.17 19.69
C ALA A 133 -0.59 5.48 18.87
N GLU A 134 -0.06 5.45 17.64
CA GLU A 134 -0.02 6.62 16.75
C GLU A 134 -1.42 7.08 16.26
N LYS A 135 -2.44 6.25 16.44
CA LYS A 135 -3.77 6.41 15.82
C LYS A 135 -4.84 6.90 16.80
N SER A 136 -4.45 7.39 17.99
CA SER A 136 -5.34 7.94 19.01
C SER A 136 -6.11 9.17 18.50
N GLY A 137 -7.28 8.94 17.88
CA GLY A 137 -8.10 9.99 17.28
C GLY A 137 -9.17 9.53 16.28
N ARG A 138 -9.26 8.23 15.94
CA ARG A 138 -10.38 7.71 15.12
C ARG A 138 -11.64 7.51 15.95
N THR A 139 -12.78 7.89 15.38
CA THR A 139 -14.11 7.87 16.01
C THR A 139 -14.94 6.62 15.64
N THR A 140 -14.74 6.01 14.47
CA THR A 140 -15.41 4.74 14.09
C THR A 140 -14.46 3.65 13.61
N VAL A 141 -14.95 2.39 13.62
CA VAL A 141 -14.17 1.19 13.25
C VAL A 141 -13.82 1.19 11.76
N ASP A 142 -14.70 1.68 10.90
CA ASP A 142 -14.53 1.76 9.44
C ASP A 142 -13.77 3.02 8.96
N GLU A 143 -13.57 4.01 9.84
CA GLU A 143 -12.96 5.29 9.49
C GLU A 143 -11.56 5.13 8.86
N GLY A 144 -11.43 5.49 7.58
CA GLY A 144 -10.20 5.37 6.81
C GLY A 144 -9.93 4.00 6.19
N VAL A 145 -10.94 3.14 5.99
CA VAL A 145 -10.88 2.10 4.94
C VAL A 145 -11.30 2.75 3.62
N PRO A 146 -10.44 2.78 2.57
CA PRO A 146 -10.84 3.35 1.29
C PRO A 146 -12.02 2.56 0.68
N ALA A 147 -13.06 3.27 0.26
CA ALA A 147 -14.24 2.66 -0.38
C ALA A 147 -13.93 2.04 -1.76
N GLY A 148 -12.83 2.44 -2.39
CA GLY A 148 -12.39 1.89 -3.68
C GLY A 148 -11.63 0.58 -3.61
N LEU A 149 -11.51 -0.04 -2.43
CA LEU A 149 -10.86 -1.36 -2.31
C LEU A 149 -11.74 -2.45 -2.95
N PRO A 150 -11.12 -3.47 -3.56
CA PRO A 150 -11.82 -4.71 -3.91
C PRO A 150 -12.56 -5.32 -2.72
N ALA A 151 -13.66 -6.01 -2.98
CA ALA A 151 -14.60 -6.44 -1.94
C ALA A 151 -13.97 -7.35 -0.88
N LEU A 152 -13.09 -8.30 -1.27
CA LEU A 152 -12.46 -9.22 -0.32
C LEU A 152 -11.43 -8.50 0.55
N LEU A 153 -10.61 -7.62 -0.04
CA LEU A 153 -9.66 -6.79 0.70
C LEU A 153 -10.34 -5.75 1.60
N TYR A 154 -11.49 -5.22 1.17
CA TYR A 154 -12.32 -4.34 2.00
C TYR A 154 -12.88 -5.10 3.21
N ALA A 155 -13.52 -6.25 2.97
CA ALA A 155 -14.04 -7.12 4.01
C ALA A 155 -12.92 -7.54 4.98
N ASP A 156 -11.74 -7.85 4.45
CA ASP A 156 -10.59 -8.23 5.27
C ASP A 156 -10.19 -7.14 6.28
N LYS A 157 -10.06 -5.91 5.79
CA LYS A 157 -9.72 -4.76 6.63
C LYS A 157 -10.81 -4.41 7.63
N VAL A 158 -12.08 -4.59 7.28
CA VAL A 158 -13.20 -4.32 8.20
C VAL A 158 -13.20 -5.33 9.34
N LEU A 159 -13.11 -6.63 9.03
CA LEU A 159 -13.09 -7.68 10.04
C LEU A 159 -11.85 -7.59 10.95
N ASP A 160 -10.65 -7.33 10.40
CA ASP A 160 -9.44 -7.07 11.19
C ASP A 160 -9.65 -5.96 12.24
N ARG A 161 -10.37 -4.90 11.88
CA ARG A 161 -10.67 -3.81 12.80
C ARG A 161 -11.75 -4.16 13.82
N LEU A 162 -12.79 -4.90 13.42
CA LEU A 162 -13.83 -5.37 14.33
C LEU A 162 -13.22 -6.28 15.42
N HIS A 163 -12.36 -7.23 15.01
CA HIS A 163 -11.66 -8.12 15.93
C HIS A 163 -10.74 -7.37 16.90
N ARG A 164 -9.98 -6.39 16.40
CA ARG A 164 -9.14 -5.53 17.27
C ARG A 164 -9.96 -4.68 18.25
N ALA A 165 -11.18 -4.31 17.88
CA ALA A 165 -12.09 -3.60 18.77
C ALA A 165 -12.80 -4.54 19.77
N GLY A 166 -12.50 -5.85 19.75
CA GLY A 166 -13.15 -6.85 20.59
C GLY A 166 -14.64 -7.04 20.26
N ARG A 167 -15.06 -6.67 19.04
CA ARG A 167 -16.45 -6.87 18.60
C ARG A 167 -16.60 -8.28 18.05
N ASP A 168 -17.58 -8.99 18.60
CA ASP A 168 -18.00 -10.29 18.09
C ASP A 168 -18.73 -10.10 16.74
N VAL A 169 -18.32 -10.86 15.74
CA VAL A 169 -18.93 -10.87 14.41
C VAL A 169 -19.51 -12.26 14.20
N ASP A 170 -20.83 -12.36 14.10
CA ASP A 170 -21.53 -13.62 13.88
C ASP A 170 -21.33 -14.06 12.42
N LEU A 171 -20.28 -14.85 12.19
CA LEU A 171 -19.90 -15.34 10.87
C LEU A 171 -20.44 -16.75 10.65
N ARG A 172 -21.22 -16.91 9.58
CA ARG A 172 -22.02 -18.11 9.34
C ARG A 172 -21.68 -18.78 8.00
N HIS A 173 -20.76 -19.74 8.01
CA HIS A 173 -20.43 -20.56 6.83
C HIS A 173 -21.64 -21.32 6.24
N GLY A 174 -22.64 -21.63 7.07
CA GLY A 174 -23.88 -22.31 6.68
C GLY A 174 -25.04 -21.38 6.32
N SER A 175 -24.83 -20.06 6.22
CA SER A 175 -25.90 -19.11 5.88
C SER A 175 -26.49 -19.40 4.50
N GLU A 176 -27.80 -19.20 4.31
CA GLU A 176 -28.38 -19.20 2.96
C GLU A 176 -27.96 -17.96 2.16
N ASP A 177 -27.52 -16.90 2.86
CA ASP A 177 -27.00 -15.69 2.25
C ASP A 177 -25.55 -15.89 1.76
N LEU A 178 -25.31 -15.63 0.47
CA LEU A 178 -24.00 -15.79 -0.15
C LEU A 178 -22.98 -14.76 0.36
N GLY A 179 -23.40 -13.53 0.65
CA GLY A 179 -22.54 -12.49 1.18
C GLY A 179 -22.00 -12.86 2.57
N GLU A 180 -22.87 -13.39 3.44
CA GLU A 180 -22.47 -13.91 4.76
C GLU A 180 -21.47 -15.06 4.65
N ARG A 181 -21.66 -15.95 3.68
CA ARG A 181 -20.72 -17.04 3.42
C ARG A 181 -19.37 -16.55 2.89
N LEU A 182 -19.38 -15.57 1.99
CA LEU A 182 -18.14 -14.96 1.49
C LEU A 182 -17.39 -14.24 2.61
N LEU A 183 -18.11 -13.53 3.47
CA LEU A 183 -17.52 -12.85 4.63
C LEU A 183 -16.90 -13.85 5.63
N ALA A 184 -17.57 -14.98 5.88
CA ALA A 184 -17.04 -16.05 6.72
C ALA A 184 -15.75 -16.68 6.13
N LEU A 185 -15.68 -16.86 4.81
CA LEU A 185 -14.46 -17.34 4.13
C LEU A 185 -13.31 -16.33 4.19
N VAL A 186 -13.62 -15.03 4.10
CA VAL A 186 -12.62 -13.95 4.29
C VAL A 186 -12.06 -13.96 5.71
N ASP A 187 -12.89 -14.28 6.70
CA ASP A 187 -12.42 -14.40 8.08
C ASP A 187 -11.54 -15.63 8.33
N GLU A 188 -11.96 -16.77 7.79
CA GLU A 188 -11.18 -18.01 7.81
C GLU A 188 -9.80 -17.81 7.16
N ALA A 189 -9.76 -17.19 5.98
CA ALA A 189 -8.51 -16.85 5.31
C ALA A 189 -7.59 -16.01 6.20
N ARG A 190 -8.13 -14.99 6.91
CA ARG A 190 -7.33 -14.16 7.83
C ARG A 190 -6.83 -14.96 9.03
N ALA A 191 -7.64 -15.82 9.61
CA ALA A 191 -7.24 -16.68 10.74
C ALA A 191 -6.05 -17.58 10.35
N ASP A 192 -6.02 -18.01 9.09
CA ASP A 192 -4.94 -18.83 8.52
C ASP A 192 -3.76 -18.00 7.96
N GLY A 193 -3.81 -16.67 8.04
CA GLY A 193 -2.77 -15.78 7.51
C GLY A 193 -2.72 -15.70 5.98
N VAL A 194 -3.81 -16.06 5.31
CA VAL A 194 -3.97 -16.03 3.85
C VAL A 194 -4.63 -14.71 3.42
N ASP A 195 -4.10 -14.05 2.39
CA ASP A 195 -4.76 -12.92 1.74
C ASP A 195 -5.94 -13.43 0.89
N PRO A 196 -7.21 -13.12 1.25
CA PRO A 196 -8.36 -13.64 0.54
C PRO A 196 -8.50 -13.07 -0.88
N GLU A 197 -8.06 -11.83 -1.12
CA GLU A 197 -8.12 -11.21 -2.45
C GLU A 197 -7.14 -11.91 -3.39
N GLN A 198 -5.90 -12.13 -2.95
CA GLN A 198 -4.90 -12.83 -3.76
C GLN A 198 -5.28 -14.31 -3.95
N ALA A 199 -5.77 -14.98 -2.90
CA ALA A 199 -6.18 -16.38 -2.99
C ALA A 199 -7.26 -16.59 -4.06
N LEU A 200 -8.24 -15.68 -4.17
CA LEU A 200 -9.26 -15.76 -5.21
C LEU A 200 -8.66 -15.44 -6.59
N ARG A 201 -7.81 -14.42 -6.71
CA ARG A 201 -7.13 -14.06 -7.97
C ARG A 201 -6.35 -15.25 -8.53
N ASP A 202 -5.54 -15.90 -7.71
CA ASP A 202 -4.78 -17.08 -8.10
C ASP A 202 -5.70 -18.25 -8.50
N ALA A 203 -6.80 -18.45 -7.76
CA ALA A 203 -7.77 -19.48 -8.07
C ALA A 203 -8.47 -19.25 -9.42
N VAL A 204 -8.78 -18.00 -9.77
CA VAL A 204 -9.34 -17.64 -11.08
C VAL A 204 -8.30 -17.89 -12.17
N ARG A 205 -7.06 -17.40 -12.00
CA ARG A 205 -5.97 -17.58 -12.98
C ARG A 205 -5.68 -19.03 -13.28
N ARG A 206 -5.65 -19.91 -12.28
CA ARG A 206 -5.45 -21.36 -12.50
C ARG A 206 -6.50 -22.02 -13.40
N ARG A 207 -7.60 -21.33 -13.70
CA ARG A 207 -8.74 -21.84 -14.51
C ARG A 207 -8.86 -21.16 -15.88
N THR A 208 -8.02 -20.17 -16.17
CA THR A 208 -8.03 -19.39 -17.42
C THR A 208 -6.70 -19.57 -18.13
#